data_AF-A0A846W3X9-F1
#
_entry.id   AF-A0A846W3X9-F1
#
_cell.length_a   1.000
_cell.length_b   1.000
_cell.length_c   1.000
_cell.angle_alpha   90.00
_cell.angle_beta   90.00
_cell.angle_gamma   90.00
#
_symmetry.space_group_name_H-M   'P 1'
#
loop_
_entity.id
_entity.type
_entity.pdbx_description
1 polymer ?
#
loop_
_entity_poly.entity_id
_entity_poly.type
_entity_poly.pdbx_seq_one_letter_code
_entity_poly.pdbx_strand_id
1 'polypeptide(L)'
;MRHNWWIRWPLLLTALASGPLTVVLINEGMDAAALVGQYFIIGTMFGGCFVWINRRRRKALRHPWTVWRIRYLSGTRYEWVDLLGPHGETVSTLLLSTWAWDRGKLVNHGTSEIWFAGDPAKYGVVSRPGGRDMRYAYVSRIYKPPRLTFREPATPPVPGGGRHSTD
;
A
#
# COMPACT_ATOMS: atom_id res chain seq x y z
N MET A 1 16.00 1.24 -8.67
CA MET A 1 15.23 2.14 -9.56
C MET A 1 15.40 3.61 -9.16
N ARG A 2 16.52 4.25 -9.55
CA ARG A 2 16.79 5.71 -9.32
C ARG A 2 16.42 6.60 -10.53
N HIS A 3 15.91 6.02 -11.62
CA HIS A 3 15.89 6.67 -12.93
C HIS A 3 14.63 7.51 -13.27
N ASN A 4 13.52 7.37 -12.54
CA ASN A 4 12.25 8.02 -12.94
C ASN A 4 11.98 9.35 -12.23
N TRP A 5 12.97 9.93 -11.53
CA TRP A 5 12.82 11.21 -10.82
C TRP A 5 12.67 12.39 -11.78
N TRP A 6 13.35 12.34 -12.92
CA TRP A 6 13.34 13.36 -13.96
C TRP A 6 12.04 13.41 -14.77
N ILE A 7 11.18 12.39 -14.70
CA ILE A 7 9.92 12.35 -15.48
C ILE A 7 8.74 12.90 -14.66
N ARG A 8 8.77 12.75 -13.33
CA ARG A 8 7.60 13.03 -12.47
C ARG A 8 7.39 14.51 -12.17
N TRP A 9 8.49 15.26 -12.03
CA TRP A 9 8.45 16.71 -11.83
C TRP A 9 7.99 17.48 -13.07
N PRO A 10 8.55 17.22 -14.28
CA PRO A 10 8.07 17.90 -15.47
C PRO A 10 6.61 17.56 -15.78
N LEU A 11 6.13 16.33 -15.54
CA LEU A 11 4.70 16.00 -15.69
C LEU A 11 3.77 16.87 -14.82
N LEU A 12 4.15 17.14 -13.56
CA LEU A 12 3.39 18.05 -12.71
C LEU A 12 3.47 19.48 -13.23
N LEU A 13 4.66 19.93 -13.64
CA LEU A 13 4.88 21.30 -14.09
C LEU A 13 4.19 21.59 -15.43
N THR A 14 4.21 20.64 -16.38
CA THR A 14 3.50 20.75 -17.65
C THR A 14 1.99 20.71 -17.45
N ALA A 15 1.49 19.88 -16.52
CA ALA A 15 0.09 19.89 -16.14
C ALA A 15 -0.30 21.23 -15.51
N LEU A 16 0.47 21.77 -14.57
CA LEU A 16 0.15 23.08 -13.96
C LEU A 16 0.21 24.22 -14.98
N ALA A 17 1.16 24.17 -15.92
CA ALA A 17 1.29 25.15 -16.99
C ALA A 17 0.14 25.09 -18.02
N SER A 18 -0.58 23.98 -18.13
CA SER A 18 -1.74 23.87 -19.02
C SER A 18 -3.02 24.51 -18.46
N GLY A 19 -3.02 24.90 -17.18
CA GLY A 19 -4.15 25.57 -16.54
C GLY A 19 -4.48 26.92 -17.19
N PRO A 20 -3.53 27.87 -17.28
CA PRO A 20 -3.71 29.13 -18.00
C PRO A 20 -4.10 28.94 -19.46
N LEU A 21 -3.51 27.95 -20.14
CA LEU A 21 -3.84 27.62 -21.54
C LEU A 21 -5.30 27.19 -21.69
N THR A 22 -5.83 26.43 -20.73
CA THR A 22 -7.23 26.00 -20.72
C THR A 22 -8.16 27.22 -20.61
N VAL A 23 -7.84 28.18 -19.75
CA VAL A 23 -8.66 29.41 -19.58
C VAL A 23 -8.72 30.23 -20.85
N VAL A 24 -7.60 30.37 -21.56
CA VAL A 24 -7.54 31.08 -22.85
C VAL A 24 -8.38 30.36 -23.90
N LEU A 25 -8.24 29.04 -24.03
CA LEU A 25 -9.00 28.25 -25.02
C LEU A 25 -10.51 28.27 -24.76
N ILE A 26 -10.95 28.32 -23.49
CA ILE A 26 -12.36 28.49 -23.13
C ILE A 26 -12.86 29.86 -23.57
N ASN A 27 -12.06 30.92 -23.33
CA ASN A 27 -12.42 32.28 -23.71
C ASN A 27 -12.51 32.45 -25.23
N GLU A 28 -11.71 31.70 -25.99
CA GLU A 28 -11.73 31.69 -27.46
C GLU A 28 -12.77 30.73 -28.05
N GLY A 29 -13.53 30.00 -27.23
CA GLY A 29 -14.60 29.10 -27.69
C GLY A 29 -14.09 27.87 -28.46
N MET A 30 -12.84 27.45 -28.24
CA MET A 30 -12.23 26.32 -28.94
C MET A 30 -12.64 24.97 -28.34
N ASP A 31 -13.07 24.02 -29.16
CA ASP A 31 -13.42 22.65 -28.74
C ASP A 31 -12.26 21.92 -28.03
N ALA A 32 -11.01 22.32 -28.32
CA ALA A 32 -9.81 21.79 -27.68
C ALA A 32 -9.72 22.09 -26.17
N ALA A 33 -10.48 23.06 -25.66
CA ALA A 33 -10.50 23.43 -24.24
C ALA A 33 -10.81 22.24 -23.31
N ALA A 34 -11.73 21.37 -23.72
CA ALA A 34 -12.12 20.21 -22.91
C ALA A 34 -10.96 19.21 -22.74
N LEU A 35 -10.19 18.95 -23.81
CA LEU A 35 -9.04 18.04 -23.78
C LEU A 35 -7.90 18.60 -22.92
N VAL A 36 -7.59 19.89 -23.06
CA VAL A 36 -6.51 20.54 -22.30
C VAL A 36 -6.89 20.64 -20.81
N GLY A 37 -8.16 20.94 -20.50
CA GLY A 37 -8.69 20.95 -19.14
C GLY A 37 -8.66 19.56 -18.49
N GLN A 38 -9.00 18.50 -19.23
CA GLN A 38 -8.90 17.13 -18.74
C GLN A 38 -7.45 16.75 -18.44
N TYR A 39 -6.50 17.13 -19.30
CA TYR A 39 -5.06 16.95 -19.06
C TYR A 39 -4.57 17.70 -17.82
N PHE A 40 -5.03 18.95 -17.61
CA PHE A 40 -4.72 19.73 -16.42
C PHE A 40 -5.16 18.99 -15.14
N ILE A 41 -6.42 18.54 -15.09
CA ILE A 41 -6.99 17.89 -13.91
C ILE A 41 -6.27 16.56 -13.63
N ILE A 42 -6.19 15.68 -14.62
CA ILE A 42 -5.58 14.36 -14.47
C ILE A 42 -4.08 14.51 -14.15
N GLY A 43 -3.37 15.33 -14.92
CA GLY A 43 -1.93 15.54 -14.75
C GLY A 43 -1.59 16.11 -13.37
N THR A 44 -2.35 17.10 -12.89
CA THR A 44 -2.12 17.71 -11.58
C THR A 44 -2.46 16.75 -10.45
N MET A 45 -3.57 15.99 -10.57
CA MET A 45 -3.98 15.01 -9.56
C MET A 45 -2.95 13.88 -9.42
N PHE A 46 -2.56 13.24 -10.52
CA PHE A 46 -1.57 12.17 -10.50
C PHE A 46 -0.17 12.68 -10.14
N GLY A 47 0.27 13.77 -10.76
CA GLY A 47 1.56 14.40 -10.46
C GLY A 47 1.68 14.80 -8.99
N GLY A 48 0.64 15.43 -8.44
CA GLY A 48 0.58 15.86 -7.04
C GLY A 48 0.67 14.68 -6.09
N CYS A 49 -0.11 13.62 -6.35
CA CYS A 49 -0.02 12.36 -5.60
C CYS A 49 1.38 11.75 -5.64
N PHE A 50 2.01 11.67 -6.82
CA PHE A 50 3.36 11.11 -6.95
C PHE A 50 4.43 11.93 -6.22
N VAL A 51 4.37 13.25 -6.30
CA VAL A 51 5.30 14.15 -5.59
C VAL A 51 5.10 14.01 -4.07
N TRP A 52 3.86 13.97 -3.61
CA TRP A 52 3.52 13.82 -2.19
C TRP A 52 4.00 12.49 -1.62
N ILE A 53 3.74 11.36 -2.30
CA ILE A 53 4.24 10.03 -1.91
C ILE A 53 5.77 10.03 -1.87
N ASN A 54 6.42 10.64 -2.87
CA ASN A 54 7.89 10.68 -2.92
C ASN A 54 8.47 11.51 -1.77
N ARG A 55 7.86 12.67 -1.47
CA ARG A 55 8.25 13.50 -0.33
C ARG A 55 8.12 12.74 0.98
N ARG A 56 7.01 12.03 1.19
CA ARG A 56 6.81 11.15 2.35
C ARG A 56 7.82 10.02 2.41
N ARG A 57 8.10 9.36 1.29
CA ARG A 57 9.11 8.31 1.19
C ARG A 57 10.50 8.82 1.58
N ARG A 58 10.93 9.97 1.05
CA ARG A 58 12.21 10.60 1.43
C ARG A 58 12.25 10.96 2.91
N LYS A 59 11.13 11.44 3.47
CA LYS A 59 11.03 11.74 4.91
C LYS A 59 11.15 10.46 5.75
N ALA A 60 10.49 9.38 5.35
CA ALA A 60 10.59 8.08 6.02
C ALA A 60 12.01 7.51 5.98
N LEU A 61 12.71 7.65 4.85
CA LEU A 61 14.11 7.23 4.69
C LEU A 61 15.12 8.03 5.51
N ARG A 62 14.72 9.13 6.18
CA ARG A 62 15.57 9.81 7.16
C ARG A 62 15.61 9.10 8.50
N HIS A 63 14.65 8.21 8.77
CA HIS A 63 14.68 7.39 9.96
C HIS A 63 15.69 6.24 9.77
N PRO A 64 16.34 5.80 10.86
CA PRO A 64 17.24 4.65 10.79
C PRO A 64 16.47 3.41 10.35
N TRP A 65 17.14 2.55 9.59
CA TRP A 65 16.60 1.24 9.24
C TRP A 65 16.60 0.35 10.48
N THR A 66 15.43 -0.19 10.80
CA THR A 66 15.23 -1.10 11.93
C THR A 66 14.71 -2.42 11.42
N VAL A 67 15.18 -3.53 12.00
CA VAL A 67 14.69 -4.86 11.66
C VAL A 67 13.43 -5.12 12.46
N TRP A 68 12.35 -5.49 11.78
CA TRP A 68 11.08 -5.83 12.39
C TRP A 68 10.69 -7.25 12.03
N ARG A 69 10.20 -7.99 13.03
CA ARG A 69 9.48 -9.24 12.82
C ARG A 69 8.11 -8.90 12.25
N ILE A 70 7.63 -9.74 11.34
CA ILE A 70 6.37 -9.47 10.65
C ILE A 70 5.46 -10.68 10.54
N ARG A 71 4.18 -10.38 10.39
CA ARG A 71 3.17 -11.32 9.92
C ARG A 71 2.58 -10.79 8.63
N TYR A 72 2.73 -11.57 7.57
CA TYR A 72 2.14 -11.25 6.27
C TYR A 72 0.66 -11.65 6.23
N LEU A 73 -0.18 -10.71 5.83
CA LEU A 73 -1.63 -10.84 5.71
C LEU A 73 -1.99 -10.57 4.24
N SER A 74 -2.34 -11.62 3.50
CA SER A 74 -2.85 -11.46 2.14
C SER A 74 -4.34 -11.17 2.17
N GLY A 75 -4.73 -10.01 1.62
CA GLY A 75 -6.12 -9.73 1.25
C GLY A 75 -6.34 -10.00 -0.24
N THR A 76 -7.61 -10.20 -0.63
CA THR A 76 -7.99 -10.39 -2.05
C THR A 76 -7.53 -9.25 -2.95
N ARG A 77 -7.54 -8.01 -2.45
CA ARG A 77 -7.14 -6.80 -3.21
C ARG A 77 -5.86 -6.13 -2.73
N TYR A 78 -5.48 -6.34 -1.47
CA TYR A 78 -4.44 -5.56 -0.81
C TYR A 78 -3.49 -6.44 0.00
N GLU A 79 -2.24 -6.00 0.12
CA GLU A 79 -1.23 -6.66 0.94
C GLU A 79 -1.03 -5.91 2.24
N TRP A 80 -1.07 -6.66 3.35
CA TRP A 80 -0.93 -6.13 4.69
C TRP A 80 0.25 -6.80 5.39
N VAL A 81 0.91 -6.04 6.24
CA VAL A 81 2.01 -6.51 7.06
C VAL A 81 1.80 -6.00 8.48
N ASP A 82 1.68 -6.91 9.42
CA ASP A 82 1.76 -6.56 10.83
C ASP A 82 3.23 -6.46 11.24
N LEU A 83 3.61 -5.31 11.78
CA LEU A 83 4.87 -5.15 12.50
C LEU A 83 4.70 -5.72 13.91
N LEU A 84 5.54 -6.67 14.27
CA LEU A 84 5.52 -7.34 15.56
C LEU A 84 6.61 -6.78 16.47
N GLY A 85 6.26 -6.54 17.72
CA GLY A 85 7.20 -6.16 18.76
C GLY A 85 8.02 -7.35 19.27
N PRO A 86 8.91 -7.13 20.26
CA PRO A 86 9.85 -8.15 20.75
C PRO A 86 9.16 -9.41 21.29
N HIS A 87 7.96 -9.27 21.86
CA HIS A 87 7.20 -10.36 22.47
C HIS A 87 6.12 -10.94 21.54
N GLY A 88 6.12 -10.54 20.26
CA GLY A 88 5.18 -11.03 19.24
C GLY A 88 3.83 -10.30 19.23
N GLU A 89 3.70 -9.21 19.98
CA GLU A 89 2.57 -8.30 19.97
C GLU A 89 2.51 -7.50 18.66
N THR A 90 1.31 -7.30 18.11
CA THR A 90 1.14 -6.45 16.92
C THR A 90 1.26 -4.99 17.32
N VAL A 91 2.36 -4.34 16.91
CA VAL A 91 2.60 -2.91 17.13
C VAL A 91 1.80 -2.07 16.14
N SER A 92 1.77 -2.47 14.88
CA SER A 92 1.03 -1.74 13.83
C SER A 92 0.76 -2.62 12.61
N THR A 93 -0.41 -2.43 12.00
CA THR A 93 -0.74 -3.05 10.70
C THR A 93 -0.56 -2.05 9.57
N LEU A 94 0.34 -2.37 8.65
CA LEU A 94 0.69 -1.53 7.51
C LEU A 94 0.14 -2.11 6.21
N LEU A 95 -0.46 -1.23 5.40
CA LEU A 95 -0.84 -1.51 4.02
C LEU A 95 0.35 -1.25 3.11
N LEU A 96 0.71 -2.23 2.29
CA LEU A 96 1.75 -2.06 1.29
C LEU A 96 1.17 -1.42 0.03
N SER A 97 1.86 -0.40 -0.47
CA SER A 97 1.52 0.23 -1.76
C SER A 97 2.08 -0.62 -2.90
N THR A 98 1.26 -1.55 -3.39
CA THR A 98 1.66 -2.59 -4.34
C THR A 98 0.62 -2.75 -5.44
N TRP A 99 1.08 -2.85 -6.68
CA TRP A 99 0.21 -3.21 -7.80
C TRP A 99 -0.18 -4.69 -7.74
N ALA A 100 -1.34 -5.03 -8.31
CA ALA A 100 -1.91 -6.36 -8.22
C ALA A 100 -0.98 -7.48 -8.74
N TRP A 101 -0.21 -7.21 -9.80
CA TRP A 101 0.78 -8.12 -10.41
C TRP A 101 2.12 -8.21 -9.66
N ASP A 102 2.31 -7.35 -8.67
CA ASP A 102 3.55 -7.21 -7.91
C ASP A 102 3.41 -7.74 -6.48
N ARG A 103 2.26 -8.33 -6.16
CA ARG A 103 1.95 -8.95 -4.87
C ARG A 103 2.75 -10.24 -4.65
N GLY A 104 3.15 -10.51 -3.42
CA GLY A 104 3.95 -11.67 -2.99
C GLY A 104 5.43 -11.56 -3.33
N LYS A 105 5.83 -10.57 -4.15
CA LYS A 105 7.22 -10.44 -4.63
C LYS A 105 8.16 -9.84 -3.61
N LEU A 106 7.68 -9.00 -2.68
CA LEU A 106 8.53 -8.40 -1.64
C LEU A 106 8.45 -9.20 -0.34
N VAL A 107 7.21 -9.40 0.12
CA VAL A 107 6.84 -10.08 1.36
C VAL A 107 5.77 -11.10 1.02
N ASN A 108 5.88 -12.26 1.65
CA ASN A 108 4.97 -13.38 1.46
C ASN A 108 4.78 -14.13 2.79
N HIS A 109 3.99 -15.20 2.79
CA HIS A 109 3.73 -15.99 3.99
C HIS A 109 4.98 -16.64 4.62
N GLY A 110 6.08 -16.79 3.86
CA GLY A 110 7.36 -17.28 4.36
C GLY A 110 8.31 -16.18 4.86
N THR A 111 7.94 -14.90 4.73
CA THR A 111 8.79 -13.79 5.17
C THR A 111 8.47 -13.44 6.62
N SER A 112 9.41 -13.71 7.53
CA SER A 112 9.29 -13.44 8.96
C SER A 112 9.88 -12.09 9.38
N GLU A 113 10.77 -11.52 8.58
CA GLU A 113 11.51 -10.30 8.92
C GLU A 113 11.65 -9.36 7.73
N ILE A 114 11.60 -8.05 8.02
CA ILE A 114 11.83 -6.98 7.06
C ILE A 114 12.65 -5.87 7.69
N TRP A 115 13.22 -5.03 6.83
CA TRP A 115 13.79 -3.76 7.24
C TRP A 115 12.74 -2.67 7.05
N PHE A 116 12.50 -1.89 8.09
CA PHE A 116 11.56 -0.78 8.08
C PHE A 116 12.25 0.54 8.44
N ALA A 117 11.95 1.58 7.67
CA ALA A 117 12.35 2.95 7.94
C ALA A 117 11.13 3.86 7.92
N GLY A 118 10.83 4.51 9.05
CA GLY A 118 9.70 5.43 9.17
C GLY A 118 9.08 5.39 10.56
N ASP A 119 7.83 5.82 10.64
CA ASP A 119 7.03 5.79 11.86
C ASP A 119 5.99 4.66 11.74
N PRO A 120 6.07 3.59 12.57
CA PRO A 120 5.14 2.47 12.55
C PRO A 120 3.67 2.90 12.69
N ALA A 121 3.40 3.99 13.41
CA ALA A 121 2.05 4.49 13.64
C ALA A 121 1.48 5.31 12.46
N LYS A 122 2.30 5.61 11.43
CA LYS A 122 1.90 6.47 10.31
C LYS A 122 2.22 5.86 8.95
N TYR A 123 3.50 5.85 8.60
CA TYR A 123 3.99 5.40 7.29
C TYR A 123 5.50 5.20 7.31
N GLY A 124 5.98 4.38 6.39
CA GLY A 124 7.39 4.14 6.21
C GLY A 124 7.71 3.46 4.88
N VAL A 125 8.93 2.96 4.82
CA VAL A 125 9.45 2.17 3.71
C VAL A 125 9.83 0.81 4.25
N VAL A 126 9.32 -0.22 3.60
CA VAL A 126 9.65 -1.62 3.85
C VAL A 126 10.63 -2.08 2.78
N SER A 127 11.65 -2.82 3.19
CA SER A 127 12.61 -3.46 2.31
C SER A 127 12.89 -4.88 2.79
N ARG A 128 13.32 -5.77 1.90
CA ARG A 128 13.91 -7.04 2.33
C ARG A 128 15.20 -6.79 3.12
N PRO A 129 15.60 -7.75 3.99
CA PRO A 129 16.93 -7.74 4.58
C PRO A 129 18.01 -7.53 3.51
N GLY A 130 18.96 -6.63 3.78
CA GLY A 130 19.97 -6.21 2.80
C GLY A 130 19.56 -5.05 1.88
N GLY A 131 18.42 -4.41 2.12
CA GLY A 131 18.06 -3.12 1.51
C GLY A 131 17.65 -3.18 0.03
N ARG A 132 17.40 -4.40 -0.49
CA ARG A 132 16.87 -4.61 -1.84
C ARG A 132 15.35 -4.52 -1.83
N ASP A 133 14.80 -4.06 -2.96
CA ASP A 133 13.36 -3.92 -3.21
C ASP A 133 12.60 -3.14 -2.13
N MET A 134 12.55 -1.82 -2.28
CA MET A 134 11.88 -0.95 -1.32
C MET A 134 10.44 -0.68 -1.74
N ARG A 135 9.50 -0.76 -0.80
CA ARG A 135 8.10 -0.37 -1.00
C ARG A 135 7.59 0.55 0.08
N TYR A 136 6.69 1.43 -0.32
CA TYR A 136 6.03 2.33 0.60
C TYR A 136 4.93 1.57 1.36
N ALA A 137 4.89 1.76 2.66
CA ALA A 137 3.92 1.14 3.56
C ALA A 137 3.27 2.22 4.44
N TYR A 138 1.98 2.10 4.71
CA TYR A 138 1.25 3.11 5.48
C TYR A 138 0.12 2.51 6.29
N VAL A 139 -0.21 3.14 7.41
CA VAL A 139 -1.42 2.81 8.17
C VAL A 139 -2.62 3.35 7.40
N SER A 140 -3.50 2.45 6.98
CA SER A 140 -4.75 2.81 6.30
C SER A 140 -5.85 3.08 7.32
N ARG A 141 -6.53 4.23 7.20
CA ARG A 141 -7.73 4.53 8.01
C ARG A 141 -9.02 4.01 7.38
N ILE A 142 -9.01 3.77 6.07
CA ILE A 142 -10.20 3.43 5.27
C ILE A 142 -10.30 1.93 5.10
N TYR A 143 -9.20 1.29 4.69
CA TYR A 143 -9.15 -0.14 4.48
C TYR A 143 -8.80 -0.82 5.80
N LYS A 144 -9.61 -1.79 6.21
CA LYS A 144 -9.36 -2.59 7.41
C LYS A 144 -8.59 -3.85 7.02
N PRO A 145 -7.59 -4.27 7.82
CA PRO A 145 -6.88 -5.50 7.56
C PRO A 145 -7.84 -6.70 7.71
N PRO A 146 -7.61 -7.79 6.95
CA PRO A 146 -8.35 -9.02 7.13
C PRO A 146 -8.11 -9.52 8.56
N ARG A 147 -9.19 -9.62 9.36
CA ARG A 147 -9.12 -10.28 10.66
C ARG A 147 -9.09 -11.77 10.41
N LEU A 148 -8.04 -12.44 10.85
CA LEU A 148 -8.03 -13.89 10.96
C LEU A 148 -9.02 -14.27 12.06
N THR A 149 -10.31 -14.37 11.72
CA THR A 149 -11.28 -15.07 12.56
C THR A 149 -10.89 -16.53 12.53
N PHE A 150 -10.29 -17.02 13.61
CA PHE A 150 -10.11 -18.45 13.82
C PHE A 150 -11.51 -19.07 13.76
N ARG A 151 -11.80 -19.82 12.69
CA ARG A 151 -13.00 -20.65 12.63
C ARG A 151 -12.64 -21.88 13.45
N GLU A 152 -13.15 -21.95 14.67
CA GLU A 152 -13.07 -23.15 15.49
C GLU A 152 -13.56 -24.33 14.63
N PRO A 153 -12.77 -25.39 14.43
CA PRO A 153 -13.24 -26.55 13.70
C PRO A 153 -14.46 -27.06 14.43
N ALA A 154 -15.61 -27.08 13.74
CA ALA A 154 -16.83 -27.65 14.28
C ALA A 154 -16.49 -29.05 14.79
N THR A 155 -16.65 -29.25 16.10
CA THR A 155 -16.43 -30.53 16.76
C THR A 155 -17.07 -31.63 15.91
N PRO A 156 -16.32 -32.66 15.47
CA PRO A 156 -16.91 -33.73 14.69
C PRO A 156 -18.05 -34.37 15.51
N PRO A 157 -19.20 -34.69 14.90
CA PRO A 157 -20.30 -35.31 15.62
C PRO A 157 -19.80 -36.65 16.18
N VAL A 158 -19.94 -36.81 17.50
CA VAL A 158 -19.62 -38.05 18.21
C VAL A 158 -20.44 -39.18 17.59
N PRO A 159 -19.82 -40.21 16.96
CA PRO A 159 -20.56 -41.35 16.47
C PRO A 159 -20.79 -42.30 17.65
N GLY A 160 -21.99 -42.29 18.24
CA GLY A 160 -22.27 -43.16 19.38
C GLY A 160 -23.64 -42.96 20.00
N GLY A 161 -24.67 -43.47 19.34
CA GLY A 161 -26.03 -43.54 19.90
C GLY A 161 -26.81 -44.66 19.25
N GLY A 162 -26.23 -45.86 19.21
CA GLY A 162 -26.92 -47.06 18.76
C GLY A 162 -28.14 -47.31 19.64
N ARG A 163 -29.34 -47.14 19.08
CA ARG A 163 -30.57 -47.65 19.67
C ARG A 163 -30.58 -49.17 19.47
N HIS A 164 -30.33 -49.89 20.55
CA HIS A 164 -30.79 -51.27 20.69
C HIS A 164 -32.32 -51.28 20.64
N SER A 165 -32.88 -51.88 19.60
CA SER A 165 -34.25 -52.38 19.60
C SER A 165 -34.21 -53.83 20.05
N THR A 166 -34.65 -54.07 21.28
CA THR A 166 -35.11 -55.38 21.75
C THR A 166 -36.54 -55.19 22.23
N ASP A 167 -37.38 -56.08 21.72
CA ASP A 167 -38.77 -56.41 22.08
C ASP A 167 -39.89 -55.57 21.46
#